data_AF-A0AAD0XH02-F1
#
_entry.id   AF-A0AAD0XH02-F1
#
_cell.length_a   1.000
_cell.length_b   1.000
_cell.length_c   1.000
_cell.angle_alpha   90.00
_cell.angle_beta   90.00
_cell.angle_gamma   90.00
#
_symmetry.space_group_name_H-M   'P 1'
#
loop_
_entity.id
_entity.type
_entity.pdbx_description
1 polymer ?
#
loop_
_entity_poly.entity_id
_entity_poly.type
_entity_poly.pdbx_seq_one_letter_code
_entity_poly.pdbx_strand_id
1 'polypeptide(L)'
;MTRYVPLVLLFVCLVASPDSPSMPDAVLEVCLTVDQADQLGRLPVSIDPVAGRVQVMERGPLSPYDLFLPDGDNRVLRIGFASGNPAGGDYLFVNSHRGYLDHAILLSPEATPRLQRPRQAAFATLGYHGQRYLCLMETHGPRQRSVFVARIPARMGAELRLFYKQMVLPSGSAGTP
;
A
#
# COMPACT_ATOMS: atom_id res chain seq x y z
N MET A 1 -42.71 38.81 -25.60
CA MET A 1 -41.27 39.13 -25.55
C MET A 1 -40.58 38.02 -24.79
N THR A 2 -40.06 37.03 -25.50
CA THR A 2 -39.50 35.81 -24.91
C THR A 2 -37.98 35.96 -24.87
N ARG A 3 -37.43 36.14 -23.66
CA ARG A 3 -35.97 36.12 -23.42
C ARG A 3 -35.61 34.75 -22.86
N TYR A 4 -35.05 33.89 -23.71
CA TYR A 4 -34.42 32.64 -23.29
C TYR A 4 -33.02 32.98 -22.77
N VAL A 5 -32.89 33.05 -21.44
CA VAL A 5 -31.64 33.20 -20.72
C VAL A 5 -30.87 31.87 -20.82
N PRO A 6 -29.55 31.86 -21.08
CA PRO A 6 -28.84 30.68 -21.54
C PRO A 6 -28.56 29.71 -20.38
N LEU A 7 -29.47 28.77 -20.17
CA LEU A 7 -29.32 27.66 -19.21
C LEU A 7 -28.21 26.65 -19.63
N VAL A 8 -27.68 26.79 -20.85
CA VAL A 8 -26.71 25.84 -21.44
C VAL A 8 -25.29 26.02 -20.89
N LEU A 9 -24.95 27.20 -20.36
CA LEU A 9 -23.60 27.48 -19.84
C LEU A 9 -23.36 26.98 -18.40
N LEU A 10 -24.40 26.55 -17.69
CA LEU A 10 -24.27 26.07 -16.30
C LEU A 10 -23.94 24.57 -16.19
N PHE A 11 -24.03 23.81 -17.29
CA PHE A 11 -23.81 22.36 -17.29
C PHE A 11 -22.35 21.92 -17.58
N VAL A 12 -21.45 22.84 -17.92
CA VAL A 12 -20.09 22.50 -18.37
C VAL A 12 -19.08 22.34 -17.21
N CYS A 13 -19.44 22.68 -15.97
CA CYS A 13 -18.52 22.61 -14.82
C CYS A 13 -18.61 21.32 -13.98
N LEU A 14 -19.35 20.29 -14.40
CA LEU A 14 -19.65 19.11 -13.55
C LEU A 14 -18.90 17.81 -13.90
N VAL A 15 -17.97 17.80 -14.87
CA VAL A 15 -17.31 16.54 -15.31
C VAL A 15 -15.78 16.61 -15.23
N ALA A 16 -15.26 17.28 -14.21
CA ALA A 16 -13.89 17.06 -13.75
C ALA A 16 -13.95 16.36 -12.39
N SER A 17 -14.47 15.12 -12.38
CA SER A 17 -14.18 14.23 -11.27
C SER A 17 -12.66 14.09 -11.21
N PRO A 18 -11.99 14.43 -10.10
CA PRO A 18 -10.58 14.07 -9.97
C PRO A 18 -10.51 12.56 -10.16
N ASP A 19 -9.76 12.11 -11.17
CA ASP A 19 -9.51 10.69 -11.39
C ASP A 19 -9.22 10.07 -10.03
N SER A 20 -10.09 9.16 -9.58
CA SER A 20 -9.82 8.36 -8.40
C SER A 20 -8.43 7.79 -8.60
N PRO A 21 -7.44 8.10 -7.74
CA PRO A 21 -6.07 7.69 -8.01
C PRO A 21 -6.07 6.17 -8.14
N SER A 22 -5.88 5.69 -9.35
CA SER A 22 -5.86 4.27 -9.65
C SER A 22 -4.47 3.76 -9.33
N MET A 23 -4.40 2.69 -8.53
CA MET A 23 -3.15 2.00 -8.29
C MET A 23 -2.82 1.16 -9.53
N PRO A 24 -1.63 1.25 -10.13
CA PRO A 24 -1.29 0.44 -11.30
C PRO A 24 -1.33 -1.06 -10.96
N ASP A 25 -2.02 -1.84 -11.79
CA ASP A 25 -2.18 -3.28 -11.57
C ASP A 25 -0.84 -4.02 -11.47
N ALA A 26 0.14 -3.63 -12.30
CA ALA A 26 1.49 -4.19 -12.27
C ALA A 26 2.18 -3.97 -10.90
N VAL A 27 1.98 -2.81 -10.27
CA VAL A 27 2.54 -2.53 -8.93
C VAL A 27 1.88 -3.42 -7.88
N LEU A 28 0.56 -3.58 -7.94
CA LEU A 28 -0.19 -4.46 -7.03
C LEU A 28 0.22 -5.92 -7.16
N GLU A 29 0.36 -6.41 -8.39
CA GLU A 29 0.77 -7.79 -8.66
C GLU A 29 2.17 -8.08 -8.13
N VAL A 30 3.12 -7.16 -8.36
CA VAL A 30 4.48 -7.28 -7.82
C VAL A 30 4.47 -7.24 -6.30
N CYS A 31 3.75 -6.31 -5.67
CA CYS A 31 3.69 -6.28 -4.21
C CYS A 31 3.07 -7.57 -3.63
N LEU A 32 2.11 -8.20 -4.30
CA LEU A 32 1.51 -9.47 -3.84
C LEU A 32 2.45 -10.68 -3.98
N THR A 33 3.47 -10.58 -4.84
CA THR A 33 4.33 -11.69 -5.26
C THR A 33 5.82 -11.44 -5.04
N VAL A 34 6.20 -10.40 -4.29
CA VAL A 34 7.60 -9.95 -4.16
C VAL A 34 8.57 -11.03 -3.63
N ASP A 35 8.08 -11.94 -2.80
CA ASP A 35 8.80 -13.08 -2.23
C ASP A 35 8.96 -14.25 -3.22
N GLN A 36 8.26 -14.22 -4.35
CA GLN A 36 8.37 -15.16 -5.47
C GLN A 36 9.27 -14.58 -6.58
N ALA A 37 10.40 -13.97 -6.16
CA ALA A 37 11.35 -13.24 -7.00
C ALA A 37 11.73 -13.94 -8.31
N ASP A 38 11.70 -15.28 -8.35
CA ASP A 38 11.99 -16.09 -9.53
C ASP A 38 11.03 -15.86 -10.72
N GLN A 39 9.84 -15.29 -10.50
CA GLN A 39 8.86 -14.98 -11.56
C GLN A 39 8.85 -13.51 -12.00
N LEU A 40 9.58 -12.62 -11.32
CA LEU A 40 9.51 -11.17 -11.49
C LEU A 40 10.38 -10.62 -12.64
N GLY A 41 11.23 -11.43 -13.26
CA GLY A 41 12.13 -11.04 -14.35
C GLY A 41 11.48 -10.61 -15.67
N ARG A 42 10.14 -10.48 -15.72
CA ARG A 42 9.37 -10.12 -16.94
C ARG A 42 8.56 -8.82 -16.82
N LEU A 43 8.46 -8.21 -15.65
CA LEU A 43 7.64 -7.00 -15.44
C LEU A 43 8.49 -5.72 -15.54
N PRO A 44 7.97 -4.63 -16.13
CA PRO A 44 8.68 -3.34 -16.24
C PRO A 44 8.68 -2.57 -14.89
N VAL A 45 8.87 -3.28 -13.78
CA VAL A 45 8.89 -2.73 -12.43
C VAL A 45 10.31 -2.90 -11.88
N SER A 46 10.97 -1.78 -11.57
CA SER A 46 12.24 -1.83 -10.86
C SER A 46 11.96 -2.03 -9.39
N ILE A 47 12.40 -3.15 -8.83
CA ILE A 47 12.35 -3.39 -7.40
C ILE A 47 13.62 -2.75 -6.82
N ASP A 48 13.44 -1.75 -5.98
CA ASP A 48 14.53 -1.15 -5.23
C ASP A 48 14.40 -1.73 -3.82
N PRO A 49 15.09 -2.84 -3.50
CA PRO A 49 14.80 -3.60 -2.31
C PRO A 49 15.22 -2.79 -1.08
N VAL A 50 14.28 -2.06 -0.50
CA VAL A 50 14.14 -2.04 0.97
C VAL A 50 13.46 -3.36 1.35
N ALA A 51 14.12 -4.46 1.00
CA ALA A 51 13.66 -5.79 1.30
C ALA A 51 14.12 -6.08 2.72
N GLY A 52 13.14 -6.24 3.59
CA GLY A 52 13.23 -7.38 4.46
C GLY A 52 12.34 -7.30 5.68
N ARG A 53 12.68 -8.15 6.64
CA ARG A 53 11.81 -8.55 7.72
C ARG A 53 11.69 -7.43 8.73
N VAL A 54 10.52 -7.38 9.35
CA VAL A 54 10.25 -6.45 10.44
C VAL A 54 11.23 -6.68 11.60
N GLN A 55 12.10 -5.69 11.86
CA GLN A 55 12.72 -5.51 13.16
C GLN A 55 11.81 -4.65 14.02
N VAL A 56 11.47 -5.17 15.20
CA VAL A 56 10.70 -4.43 16.20
C VAL A 56 11.66 -3.48 16.91
N MET A 57 11.46 -2.18 16.73
CA MET A 57 11.99 -1.21 17.70
C MET A 57 10.95 -1.06 18.80
N GLU A 58 11.23 -1.67 19.94
CA GLU A 58 10.39 -1.54 21.14
C GLU A 58 10.33 -0.08 21.61
N ARG A 59 9.13 0.30 22.08
CA ARG A 59 8.80 1.46 22.92
C ARG A 59 9.99 2.35 23.28
N GLY A 60 10.16 3.42 22.50
CA GLY A 60 10.81 4.61 23.04
C GLY A 60 9.92 5.22 24.12
N PRO A 61 10.47 5.79 25.21
CA PRO A 61 9.70 6.38 26.32
C PRO A 61 8.75 7.53 25.91
N LEU A 62 8.79 7.95 24.65
CA LEU A 62 8.06 9.09 24.09
C LEU A 62 7.03 8.68 23.01
N SER A 63 6.89 7.39 22.69
CA SER A 63 5.97 6.92 21.64
C SER A 63 4.93 5.97 22.21
N PRO A 64 3.62 6.24 22.02
CA PRO A 64 2.55 5.30 22.39
C PRO A 64 2.43 4.12 21.40
N TYR A 65 3.30 4.05 20.40
CA TYR A 65 3.30 3.02 19.36
C TYR A 65 4.49 2.06 19.45
N ASP A 66 4.22 0.80 19.14
CA ASP A 66 5.24 -0.16 18.73
C ASP A 66 5.60 0.08 17.26
N LEU A 67 6.90 0.19 16.95
CA LEU A 67 7.40 0.48 15.61
C LEU A 67 8.01 -0.76 14.98
N PHE A 68 7.55 -1.05 13.77
CA PHE A 68 7.98 -2.17 12.95
C PHE A 68 8.71 -1.60 11.73
N LEU A 69 10.02 -1.82 11.65
CA LEU A 69 10.89 -1.26 10.61
C LEU A 69 11.43 -2.38 9.71
N PRO A 70 11.70 -2.15 8.42
CA PRO A 70 12.46 -3.11 7.62
C PRO A 70 13.88 -3.28 8.20
N ASP A 71 14.42 -4.50 8.13
CA ASP A 71 15.80 -4.85 8.48
C ASP A 71 16.85 -4.37 7.46
N GLY A 72 16.43 -3.98 6.25
CA GLY A 72 17.27 -3.40 5.20
C GLY A 72 17.67 -1.94 5.45
N ASP A 73 18.48 -1.38 4.54
CA ASP A 73 18.89 0.03 4.63
C ASP A 73 17.67 0.96 4.47
N ASN A 74 17.32 1.63 5.56
CA ASN A 74 16.18 2.53 5.69
C ASN A 74 16.63 4.00 5.81
N ARG A 75 17.87 4.33 5.40
CA ARG A 75 18.46 5.67 5.57
C ARG A 75 17.94 6.71 4.59
N VAL A 76 17.61 6.32 3.37
CA VAL A 76 17.15 7.24 2.31
C VAL A 76 15.66 7.55 2.45
N LEU A 77 14.85 6.54 2.77
CA LEU A 77 13.43 6.65 3.03
C LEU A 77 13.19 5.98 4.37
N ARG A 78 12.76 6.73 5.39
CA ARG A 78 12.44 6.16 6.69
C ARG A 78 11.06 5.52 6.65
N ILE A 79 11.00 4.23 6.36
CA ILE A 79 9.77 3.45 6.21
C ILE A 79 9.48 2.68 7.50
N GLY A 80 8.19 2.50 7.81
CA GLY A 80 7.77 1.55 8.83
C GLY A 80 6.28 1.51 9.05
N PHE A 81 5.89 0.68 10.01
CA PHE A 81 4.53 0.49 10.47
C PHE A 81 4.47 0.80 11.97
N ALA A 82 3.43 1.52 12.39
CA ALA A 82 3.18 1.88 13.78
C ALA A 82 1.85 1.27 14.23
N SER A 83 1.87 0.53 15.34
CA SER A 83 0.67 -0.11 15.91
C SER A 83 0.64 -0.01 17.43
N GLY A 84 -0.52 -0.31 18.01
CA GLY A 84 -0.68 -0.49 19.46
C GLY A 84 -1.14 0.74 20.22
N ASN A 85 -1.38 1.88 19.54
CA ASN A 85 -2.04 3.04 20.16
C ASN A 85 -3.55 3.00 19.90
N PRO A 86 -4.38 2.66 20.90
CA PRO A 86 -5.83 2.56 20.73
C PRO A 86 -6.51 3.89 20.38
N ALA A 87 -5.89 5.05 20.67
CA ALA A 87 -6.48 6.36 20.42
C ALA A 87 -6.15 6.94 19.03
N GLY A 88 -5.13 6.41 18.36
CA GLY A 88 -4.59 7.02 17.14
C GLY A 88 -4.60 6.15 15.90
N GLY A 89 -5.02 4.89 16.01
CA GLY A 89 -5.07 3.94 14.90
C GLY A 89 -3.69 3.52 14.38
N ASP A 90 -3.69 2.42 13.65
CA ASP A 90 -2.49 1.82 13.07
C ASP A 90 -2.17 2.48 11.72
N TYR A 91 -0.89 2.81 11.47
CA TYR A 91 -0.50 3.52 10.25
C TYR A 91 0.84 3.07 9.68
N LEU A 92 0.94 3.16 8.35
CA LEU A 92 2.18 3.13 7.60
C LEU A 92 2.80 4.53 7.56
N PHE A 93 4.12 4.60 7.62
CA PHE A 93 4.84 5.85 7.40
C PHE A 93 6.00 5.71 6.42
N VAL A 94 6.23 6.81 5.70
CA VAL A 94 7.42 7.05 4.88
C VAL A 94 7.89 8.46 5.18
N ASN A 95 9.04 8.61 5.82
CA ASN A 95 9.51 9.89 6.36
C ASN A 95 8.43 10.52 7.27
N SER A 96 7.92 11.70 6.90
CA SER A 96 6.84 12.39 7.60
C SER A 96 5.43 11.98 7.15
N HIS A 97 5.31 11.24 6.05
CA HIS A 97 4.01 10.86 5.49
C HIS A 97 3.40 9.73 6.32
N ARG A 98 2.10 9.82 6.57
CA ARG A 98 1.33 8.80 7.29
C ARG A 98 0.12 8.38 6.47
N GLY A 99 -0.16 7.07 6.49
CA GLY A 99 -1.32 6.46 5.89
C GLY A 99 -1.94 5.50 6.88
N TYR A 100 -3.16 5.80 7.34
CA TYR A 100 -3.85 4.98 8.33
C TYR A 100 -4.52 3.78 7.65
N LEU A 101 -4.39 2.59 8.25
CA LEU A 101 -4.86 1.33 7.65
C LEU A 101 -6.39 1.27 7.52
N ASP A 102 -7.09 1.87 8.48
CA ASP A 102 -8.57 1.97 8.50
C ASP A 102 -9.12 2.91 7.42
N HIS A 103 -8.28 3.80 6.87
CA HIS A 103 -8.62 4.68 5.75
C HIS A 103 -8.23 4.09 4.38
N ALA A 104 -7.73 2.85 4.34
CA ALA A 104 -7.29 2.24 3.09
C ALA A 104 -8.46 2.02 2.12
N ILE A 105 -8.21 2.33 0.84
CA ILE A 105 -9.15 2.06 -0.25
C ILE A 105 -9.14 0.56 -0.54
N LEU A 106 -10.29 -0.09 -0.40
CA LEU A 106 -10.44 -1.53 -0.63
C LEU A 106 -10.51 -1.82 -2.13
N LEU A 107 -9.58 -2.65 -2.61
CA LEU A 107 -9.55 -3.16 -3.98
C LEU A 107 -10.15 -4.58 -4.10
N SER A 108 -10.55 -5.16 -2.96
CA SER A 108 -11.15 -6.49 -2.86
C SER A 108 -12.43 -6.37 -2.02
N PRO A 109 -13.63 -6.69 -2.57
CA PRO A 109 -14.91 -6.41 -1.90
C PRO A 109 -15.10 -7.11 -0.56
N GLU A 110 -14.50 -8.29 -0.39
CA GLU A 110 -14.64 -9.12 0.81
C GLU A 110 -13.55 -8.87 1.86
N ALA A 111 -12.61 -7.96 1.58
CA ALA A 111 -11.41 -7.83 2.37
C ALA A 111 -11.57 -6.78 3.47
N THR A 112 -11.24 -7.14 4.71
CA THR A 112 -11.14 -6.17 5.82
C THR A 112 -9.68 -5.73 5.95
N PRO A 113 -9.37 -4.42 5.90
CA PRO A 113 -8.00 -3.93 5.92
C PRO A 113 -7.45 -4.07 7.34
N ARG A 114 -6.72 -5.16 7.60
CA ARG A 114 -6.07 -5.38 8.90
C ARG A 114 -4.84 -6.26 8.76
N LEU A 115 -3.75 -5.84 9.40
CA LEU A 115 -2.63 -6.72 9.68
C LEU A 115 -2.97 -7.65 10.84
N GLN A 116 -2.91 -8.95 10.61
CA GLN A 116 -3.17 -9.97 11.62
C GLN A 116 -1.92 -10.31 12.43
N ARG A 117 -0.74 -10.23 11.80
CA ARG A 117 0.57 -10.59 12.33
C ARG A 117 1.62 -9.58 11.88
N PRO A 118 1.61 -8.33 12.42
CA PRO A 118 2.58 -7.29 12.06
C PRO A 118 4.05 -7.72 12.08
N ARG A 119 4.43 -8.62 13.00
CA ARG A 119 5.80 -9.17 13.12
C ARG A 119 6.23 -10.07 11.96
N GLN A 120 5.27 -10.60 11.20
CA GLN A 120 5.49 -11.43 10.01
C GLN A 120 5.34 -10.65 8.71
N ALA A 121 5.01 -9.35 8.80
CA ALA A 121 4.90 -8.53 7.62
C ALA A 121 6.28 -8.23 7.01
N ALA A 122 6.29 -7.89 5.73
CA ALA A 122 7.49 -7.48 5.00
C ALA A 122 7.23 -6.16 4.28
N PHE A 123 8.30 -5.40 4.07
CA PHE A 123 8.26 -4.17 3.28
C PHE A 123 8.98 -4.35 1.94
N ALA A 124 8.55 -3.58 0.95
CA ALA A 124 9.28 -3.40 -0.30
C ALA A 124 9.03 -1.98 -0.85
N THR A 125 10.01 -1.45 -1.57
CA THR A 125 9.86 -0.22 -2.35
C THR A 125 9.95 -0.55 -3.83
N LEU A 126 9.00 -0.07 -4.63
CA LEU A 126 8.94 -0.30 -6.07
C LEU A 126 9.07 1.01 -6.83
N GLY A 127 9.79 0.99 -7.94
CA GLY A 127 9.84 2.05 -8.94
C GLY A 127 9.01 1.66 -10.17
N TYR A 128 8.06 2.51 -10.56
CA TYR A 128 7.24 2.32 -11.75
C TYR A 128 6.92 3.67 -12.42
N HIS A 129 7.28 3.81 -13.69
CA HIS A 129 7.15 5.05 -14.47
C HIS A 129 7.59 6.34 -13.73
N GLY A 130 8.77 6.29 -13.09
CA GLY A 130 9.33 7.44 -12.36
C GLY A 130 8.63 7.76 -11.03
N GLN A 131 7.70 6.93 -10.59
CA GLN A 131 7.05 7.01 -9.28
C GLN A 131 7.58 5.92 -8.36
N ARG A 132 7.61 6.21 -7.05
CA ARG A 132 7.97 5.23 -6.03
C ARG A 132 6.73 4.80 -5.26
N TYR A 133 6.69 3.52 -4.90
CA TYR A 133 5.59 2.90 -4.20
C TYR A 133 6.12 2.13 -2.99
N LEU A 134 5.37 2.17 -1.89
CA LEU A 134 5.59 1.36 -0.72
C LEU A 134 4.62 0.18 -0.75
N CYS A 135 5.14 -1.03 -0.52
CA CYS A 135 4.35 -2.22 -0.23
C CYS A 135 4.57 -2.62 1.24
N LEU A 136 3.50 -2.94 1.94
CA LEU A 136 3.52 -3.71 3.19
C LEU A 136 2.70 -4.97 2.97
N MET A 137 3.34 -6.12 3.16
CA MET A 137 2.81 -7.41 2.73
C MET A 137 2.70 -8.36 3.91
N GLU A 138 1.63 -9.14 3.96
CA GLU A 138 1.42 -10.16 4.98
C GLU A 138 0.96 -11.48 4.35
N THR A 139 1.61 -12.57 4.77
CA THR A 139 1.24 -13.94 4.36
C THR A 139 0.37 -14.60 5.43
N HIS A 140 -0.85 -14.96 5.07
CA HIS A 140 -1.81 -15.68 5.90
C HIS A 140 -1.74 -17.17 5.57
N GLY A 141 -0.70 -17.84 6.07
CA GLY A 141 -0.44 -19.23 5.71
C GLY A 141 0.09 -19.35 4.25
N PRO A 142 0.08 -20.56 3.66
CA PRO A 142 0.78 -20.81 2.41
C PRO A 142 0.10 -20.18 1.18
N ARG A 143 -1.19 -19.84 1.27
CA ARG A 143 -2.02 -19.54 0.10
C ARG A 143 -2.74 -18.21 0.15
N GLN A 144 -2.77 -17.53 1.27
CA GLN A 144 -3.48 -16.26 1.37
C GLN A 144 -2.46 -15.16 1.63
N ARG A 145 -2.60 -14.06 0.91
CA ARG A 145 -1.70 -12.91 0.95
C ARG A 145 -2.52 -11.65 0.99
N SER A 146 -2.05 -10.67 1.74
CA SER A 146 -2.63 -9.34 1.76
C SER A 146 -1.53 -8.30 1.60
N VAL A 147 -1.93 -7.14 1.08
CA VAL A 147 -1.00 -6.05 0.83
C VAL A 147 -1.66 -4.70 1.05
N PHE A 148 -0.93 -3.81 1.70
CA PHE A 148 -1.15 -2.38 1.64
C PHE A 148 -0.15 -1.76 0.68
N VAL A 149 -0.63 -0.99 -0.30
CA VAL A 149 0.19 -0.31 -1.29
C VAL A 149 -0.08 1.18 -1.25
N ALA A 150 0.97 1.98 -1.33
CA ALA A 150 0.86 3.43 -1.41
C ALA A 150 1.85 3.99 -2.42
N ARG A 151 1.43 5.01 -3.18
CA ARG A 151 2.38 5.85 -3.90
C ARG A 151 3.05 6.79 -2.91
N ILE A 152 4.38 6.82 -2.88
CA ILE A 152 5.15 7.72 -2.01
C ILE A 152 4.97 9.15 -2.54
N PRO A 153 4.41 10.08 -1.75
CA PRO A 153 4.23 11.45 -2.19
C PRO A 153 5.57 12.14 -2.43
N ALA A 154 5.69 12.89 -3.52
CA ALA A 154 6.88 13.71 -3.78
C ALA A 154 6.91 15.00 -2.95
N ARG A 155 5.73 15.48 -2.52
CA ARG A 155 5.58 16.72 -1.74
C ARG A 155 5.53 16.41 -0.26
N MET A 156 6.36 17.09 0.53
CA MET A 156 6.33 17.03 1.98
C MET A 156 4.94 17.37 2.53
N GLY A 157 4.51 16.69 3.60
CA GLY A 157 3.22 16.93 4.26
C GLY A 157 1.99 16.36 3.55
N ALA A 158 2.11 15.81 2.34
CA ALA A 158 1.01 15.10 1.70
C ALA A 158 0.64 13.81 2.45
N GLU A 159 -0.63 13.42 2.42
CA GLU A 159 -1.10 12.16 2.99
C GLU A 159 -0.58 10.96 2.19
N LEU A 160 -0.22 9.87 2.88
CA LEU A 160 0.12 8.60 2.25
C LEU A 160 -1.17 7.80 2.04
N ARG A 161 -1.78 7.92 0.86
CA ARG A 161 -3.01 7.19 0.55
C ARG A 161 -2.74 5.70 0.36
N LEU A 162 -3.41 4.87 1.17
CA LEU A 162 -3.26 3.42 1.14
C LEU A 162 -4.35 2.76 0.28
N PHE A 163 -3.95 1.69 -0.40
CA PHE A 163 -4.82 0.76 -1.11
C PHE A 163 -4.60 -0.62 -0.54
N TYR A 164 -5.69 -1.35 -0.27
CA TYR A 164 -5.63 -2.68 0.31
C TYR A 164 -6.17 -3.72 -0.68
N LYS A 165 -5.40 -4.79 -0.87
CA LYS A 165 -5.80 -5.93 -1.70
C LYS A 165 -5.47 -7.22 -0.98
N GLN A 166 -6.36 -8.19 -1.10
CA GLN A 166 -6.16 -9.54 -0.59
C GLN A 166 -6.34 -10.55 -1.72
N MET A 167 -5.51 -11.60 -1.72
CA MET A 167 -5.53 -12.66 -2.71
C MET A 167 -5.46 -14.02 -2.01
N VAL A 168 -6.20 -14.99 -2.55
CA VAL A 168 -6.04 -16.41 -2.25
C VAL A 168 -5.49 -17.09 -3.49
N LEU A 169 -4.29 -17.67 -3.38
CA LEU A 169 -3.68 -18.44 -4.44
C LEU A 169 -4.53 -19.68 -4.76
N PRO A 170 -4.75 -19.99 -6.05
CA PRO A 170 -5.53 -21.15 -6.46
C PRO A 170 -4.90 -22.45 -5.94
N SER A 171 -5.74 -23.46 -5.74
CA SER A 171 -5.28 -24.78 -5.32
C SER A 171 -4.57 -25.35 -6.52
N GLY A 172 -3.27 -25.64 -6.43
CA GLY A 172 -2.65 -26.48 -7.44
C GLY A 172 -3.48 -27.75 -7.54
N SER A 173 -4.14 -27.97 -8.68
CA SER A 173 -4.73 -29.27 -8.98
C SER A 173 -3.57 -30.24 -8.95
N ALA A 174 -3.59 -31.16 -7.97
CA ALA A 174 -2.77 -32.34 -8.05
C ALA A 174 -3.10 -33.00 -9.40
N GLY A 175 -2.16 -32.92 -10.34
CA GLY A 175 -2.20 -33.75 -11.53
C GLY A 175 -2.09 -35.19 -11.02
N THR A 176 -3.22 -35.89 -10.99
CA THR A 176 -3.24 -37.33 -10.79
C THR A 176 -2.57 -37.96 -12.01
N PRO A 177 -1.61 -38.90 -11.83
CA PRO A 177 -0.92 -39.58 -12.92
C PRO A 177 -1.85 -40.42 -13.79
#